data_AF-A0A355DZH0-F1
#
_entry.id   AF-A0A355DZH0-F1
#
_cell.length_a   1.000
_cell.length_b   1.000
_cell.length_c   1.000
_cell.angle_alpha   90.00
_cell.angle_beta   90.00
_cell.angle_gamma   90.00
#
_symmetry.space_group_name_H-M   'P 1'
#
loop_
_entity.id
_entity.type
_entity.pdbx_description
1 polymer ?
#
loop_
_entity_poly.entity_id
_entity_poly.type
_entity_poly.pdbx_seq_one_letter_code
_entity_poly.pdbx_strand_id
1 'polypeptide(L)'
;MLPGAKTASRALARFTAQLPEVALSRPRRAIGRDTASCIRTGLYFGHAGMVDRVLRETLAQMRSEGRGRVRLLATGGLAGLFRKELSSPVRWVPDLTLQGLRLAQETVRGSCGQPCG
;
A
#
# COMPACT_ATOMS: atom_id res chain seq x y z
N MET A 1 5.62 2.33 -8.71
CA MET A 1 5.95 2.66 -7.30
C MET A 1 5.43 4.06 -6.99
N LEU A 2 5.03 4.33 -5.74
CA LEU A 2 4.48 5.62 -5.28
C LEU A 2 5.06 5.98 -3.90
N PRO A 3 5.14 7.27 -3.53
CA PRO A 3 5.51 7.65 -2.17
C PRO A 3 4.45 7.19 -1.17
N GLY A 4 4.89 6.66 -0.03
CA GLY A 4 3.98 6.30 1.06
C GLY A 4 3.25 7.53 1.62
N ALA A 5 2.00 7.34 2.08
CA ALA A 5 1.16 8.44 2.53
C ALA A 5 1.77 9.28 3.68
N LYS A 6 2.51 8.65 4.60
CA LYS A 6 3.24 9.36 5.66
C LYS A 6 4.36 10.24 5.08
N THR A 7 5.05 9.76 4.04
CA THR A 7 6.07 10.55 3.34
C THR A 7 5.46 11.75 2.63
N ALA A 8 4.30 11.58 1.99
CA ALA A 8 3.58 12.70 1.39
C ALA A 8 3.16 13.76 2.43
N SER A 9 2.66 13.34 3.61
CA SER A 9 2.33 14.26 4.71
C SER A 9 3.54 15.09 5.16
N ARG A 10 4.67 14.41 5.42
CA ARG A 10 5.93 15.08 5.80
C ARG A 10 6.46 16.00 4.71
N ALA A 11 6.30 15.64 3.44
CA ALA A 11 6.74 16.46 2.33
C ALA A 11 5.94 17.77 2.26
N LEU A 12 4.62 17.72 2.44
CA LEU A 12 3.78 18.92 2.51
C LEU A 12 4.23 19.84 3.64
N ALA A 13 4.49 19.30 4.83
CA ALA A 13 4.95 20.09 5.96
C ALA A 13 6.35 20.67 5.77
N ARG A 14 7.28 19.88 5.21
CA ARG A 14 8.69 20.26 5.07
C ARG A 14 8.94 21.27 3.96
N PHE A 15 8.21 21.19 2.85
CA PHE A 15 8.47 21.95 1.64
C PHE A 15 7.45 23.07 1.39
N THR A 16 6.71 23.48 2.42
CA THR A 16 5.82 24.64 2.37
C THR A 16 5.98 25.47 3.64
N ALA A 17 5.62 26.75 3.59
CA ALA A 17 5.87 27.69 4.69
C ALA A 17 4.94 27.50 5.91
N GLN A 18 3.71 26.99 5.71
CA GLN A 18 2.66 27.01 6.74
C GLN A 18 1.83 25.73 6.86
N LEU A 19 2.05 24.70 6.02
CA LEU A 19 1.25 23.49 6.13
C LEU A 19 1.72 22.64 7.32
N PRO A 20 0.81 22.18 8.19
CA PRO A 20 1.18 21.29 9.29
C PRO A 20 1.44 19.87 8.77
N GLU A 21 2.26 19.11 9.49
CA GLU A 21 2.28 17.66 9.31
C GLU A 21 0.99 17.07 9.87
N VAL A 22 0.31 16.24 9.08
CA VAL A 22 -1.00 15.68 9.44
C VAL A 22 -0.90 14.17 9.64
N ALA A 23 -1.37 13.70 10.79
CA ALA A 23 -1.52 12.28 11.07
C ALA A 23 -2.58 11.64 10.13
N LEU A 24 -2.24 10.45 9.61
CA LEU A 24 -3.13 9.71 8.73
C LEU A 24 -4.19 8.95 9.52
N SER A 25 -5.45 9.26 9.21
CA SER A 25 -6.62 8.52 9.64
C SER A 25 -7.73 8.70 8.61
N ARG A 26 -8.73 7.80 8.61
CA ARG A 26 -9.92 7.98 7.77
C ARG A 26 -10.64 9.29 8.13
N PRO A 27 -10.83 10.24 7.20
CA PRO A 27 -11.59 11.45 7.45
C PRO A 27 -13.07 11.14 7.71
N ARG A 28 -13.73 11.96 8.54
CA ARG A 28 -15.19 11.87 8.76
C ARG A 28 -15.98 12.44 7.58
N ARG A 29 -15.39 13.36 6.82
CA ARG A 29 -16.00 14.06 5.67
C ARG A 29 -14.99 14.13 4.52
N ALA A 30 -15.49 14.05 3.29
CA ALA A 30 -14.67 14.17 2.09
C ALA A 30 -14.28 15.61 1.74
N ILE A 31 -14.95 16.62 2.31
CA ILE A 31 -14.60 18.03 2.12
C ILE A 31 -14.15 18.56 3.48
N GLY A 32 -12.87 18.94 3.57
CA GLY A 32 -12.30 19.59 4.75
C GLY A 32 -12.83 21.01 4.93
N ARG A 33 -12.74 21.53 6.15
CA ARG A 33 -13.15 22.90 6.52
C ARG A 33 -12.03 23.73 7.13
N ASP A 34 -10.85 23.12 7.22
CA ASP A 34 -9.63 23.71 7.74
C ASP A 34 -8.45 23.02 7.02
N THR A 35 -7.27 23.66 7.05
CA THR A 35 -6.09 23.18 6.34
C THR A 35 -5.73 21.74 6.69
N ALA A 36 -5.79 21.36 7.98
CA ALA A 36 -5.43 20.02 8.42
C ALA A 36 -6.43 18.96 7.94
N SER A 37 -7.74 19.26 7.96
CA SER A 37 -8.76 18.35 7.43
C SER A 37 -8.71 18.24 5.90
N CYS A 38 -8.43 19.33 5.18
CA CYS A 38 -8.22 19.31 3.73
C CYS A 38 -7.02 18.44 3.34
N ILE A 39 -5.86 18.62 4.01
CA ILE A 39 -4.67 17.77 3.80
C ILE A 39 -4.98 16.31 4.12
N ARG A 40 -5.62 16.02 5.26
CA ARG A 40 -5.95 14.63 5.66
C ARG A 40 -6.82 13.95 4.62
N THR A 41 -7.83 14.64 4.12
CA THR A 41 -8.72 14.17 3.06
C THR A 41 -7.95 13.88 1.78
N GLY A 42 -7.14 14.82 1.32
CA GLY A 42 -6.34 14.66 0.11
C GLY A 42 -5.38 13.48 0.22
N LEU A 43 -4.67 13.35 1.34
CA LEU A 43 -3.77 12.23 1.59
C LEU A 43 -4.53 10.89 1.68
N TYR A 44 -5.65 10.83 2.39
CA TYR A 44 -6.36 9.58 2.59
C TYR A 44 -7.04 9.09 1.30
N PHE A 45 -7.93 9.89 0.72
CA PHE A 45 -8.69 9.49 -0.47
C PHE A 45 -7.81 9.53 -1.72
N GLY A 46 -6.84 10.44 -1.80
CA GLY A 46 -5.88 10.48 -2.89
C GLY A 46 -5.01 9.22 -2.94
N HIS A 47 -4.44 8.78 -1.80
CA HIS A 47 -3.66 7.53 -1.77
C HIS A 47 -4.51 6.30 -2.07
N ALA A 48 -5.71 6.19 -1.49
CA ALA A 48 -6.63 5.10 -1.81
C ALA A 48 -6.98 5.08 -3.31
N GLY A 49 -7.33 6.23 -3.88
CA GLY A 49 -7.69 6.38 -5.28
C GLY A 49 -6.52 6.08 -6.23
N MET A 50 -5.30 6.51 -5.91
CA MET A 50 -4.11 6.17 -6.70
C MET A 50 -3.87 4.66 -6.74
N VAL A 51 -3.95 3.99 -5.60
CA VAL A 51 -3.77 2.53 -5.52
C VAL A 51 -4.88 1.81 -6.29
N ASP A 52 -6.14 2.21 -6.09
CA ASP A 52 -7.28 1.59 -6.76
C ASP A 52 -7.22 1.78 -8.29
N ARG A 53 -6.86 2.98 -8.76
CA ARG A 53 -6.70 3.28 -10.18
C ARG A 53 -5.67 2.36 -10.84
N VAL A 54 -4.48 2.26 -10.24
CA VAL A 54 -3.39 1.41 -10.74
C VAL A 54 -3.83 -0.05 -10.76
N LEU A 55 -4.44 -0.51 -9.66
CA LEU A 55 -4.95 -1.86 -9.54
C LEU A 55 -5.96 -2.20 -10.64
N ARG A 56 -6.92 -1.32 -10.91
CA ARG A 56 -7.93 -1.54 -11.96
C ARG A 56 -7.31 -1.64 -13.35
N GLU A 57 -6.35 -0.79 -13.68
CA GLU A 57 -5.63 -0.87 -14.97
C GLU A 57 -4.86 -2.17 -15.10
N THR A 58 -4.09 -2.54 -14.06
CA THR A 58 -3.33 -3.79 -14.07
C THR A 58 -4.24 -4.99 -14.23
N LEU A 59 -5.37 -5.04 -13.51
CA LEU A 59 -6.33 -6.14 -13.61
C LEU A 59 -7.03 -6.18 -14.96
N ALA A 60 -7.35 -5.03 -15.55
CA ALA A 60 -7.95 -4.96 -16.89
C ALA A 60 -6.99 -5.53 -17.94
N GLN A 61 -5.72 -5.12 -17.92
CA GLN A 61 -4.70 -5.64 -18.82
C GLN A 61 -4.47 -7.14 -18.63
N MET A 62 -4.35 -7.61 -17.39
CA MET A 62 -4.18 -9.04 -17.11
C MET A 62 -5.34 -9.87 -17.66
N ARG A 63 -6.57 -9.38 -17.56
CA ARG A 63 -7.75 -10.05 -18.12
C ARG A 63 -7.70 -10.08 -19.65
N SER A 64 -7.32 -8.99 -20.32
CA SER A 64 -7.19 -8.99 -21.79
C SER A 64 -6.09 -9.92 -22.30
N GLU A 65 -5.05 -10.16 -21.49
CA GLU A 65 -3.99 -11.14 -21.78
C GLU A 65 -4.39 -12.59 -21.43
N GLY A 66 -5.67 -12.84 -21.09
CA GLY A 66 -6.15 -14.18 -20.76
C GLY A 66 -5.67 -14.71 -19.41
N ARG A 67 -5.14 -13.84 -18.52
CA ARG A 67 -4.80 -14.26 -17.15
C ARG A 67 -6.10 -14.55 -16.39
N GLY A 68 -6.14 -15.70 -15.73
CA GLY A 68 -7.25 -16.10 -14.86
C GLY A 68 -7.38 -15.24 -13.60
N ARG A 69 -8.06 -15.77 -12.58
CA ARG A 69 -8.34 -15.06 -11.33
C ARG A 69 -7.04 -14.62 -10.62
N VAL A 70 -6.87 -13.32 -10.47
CA VAL A 70 -5.72 -12.72 -9.78
C VAL A 70 -6.00 -12.63 -8.27
N ARG A 71 -5.01 -13.03 -7.46
CA ARG A 71 -5.04 -12.84 -6.00
C ARG A 71 -4.36 -11.52 -5.65
N LEU A 72 -5.03 -10.70 -4.86
CA LEU A 72 -4.49 -9.43 -4.40
C LEU A 72 -4.07 -9.53 -2.94
N LEU A 73 -2.83 -9.14 -2.66
CA LEU A 73 -2.25 -9.13 -1.32
C LEU A 73 -1.86 -7.70 -0.95
N ALA A 74 -2.13 -7.29 0.28
CA ALA A 74 -1.63 -6.04 0.85
C ALA A 74 -0.85 -6.32 2.13
N THR A 75 0.28 -5.65 2.29
CA THR A 75 1.16 -5.75 3.46
C THR A 75 1.65 -4.35 3.89
N GLY A 76 2.37 -4.28 5.00
CA GLY A 76 2.85 -3.03 5.58
C GLY A 76 1.83 -2.33 6.49
N GLY A 77 2.32 -1.42 7.33
CA GLY A 77 1.54 -0.83 8.43
C GLY A 77 0.35 0.03 8.02
N LEU A 78 0.31 0.54 6.78
CA LEU A 78 -0.81 1.33 6.26
C LEU A 78 -1.84 0.50 5.48
N ALA A 79 -1.57 -0.76 5.18
CA ALA A 79 -2.49 -1.59 4.39
C ALA A 79 -3.86 -1.75 5.07
N GLY A 80 -3.89 -1.89 6.40
CA GLY A 80 -5.13 -1.96 7.16
C GLY A 80 -6.01 -0.72 7.04
N LEU A 81 -5.40 0.45 6.82
CA LEU A 81 -6.09 1.73 6.70
C LEU A 81 -6.78 1.87 5.34
N PHE A 82 -6.10 1.50 4.25
CA PHE A 82 -6.59 1.76 2.89
C PHE A 82 -7.38 0.61 2.27
N ARG A 83 -7.19 -0.64 2.72
CA ARG A 83 -7.78 -1.82 2.05
C ARG A 83 -9.31 -1.77 1.90
N LYS A 84 -10.00 -1.06 2.78
CA LYS A 84 -11.47 -0.92 2.76
C LYS A 84 -11.97 0.06 1.70
N GLU A 85 -11.09 0.91 1.17
CA GLU A 85 -11.41 1.90 0.15
C GLU A 85 -11.14 1.38 -1.28
N LEU A 86 -10.54 0.18 -1.41
CA LEU A 86 -10.23 -0.42 -2.70
C LEU A 86 -11.47 -1.13 -3.27
N SER A 87 -11.69 -0.96 -4.58
CA SER A 87 -12.81 -1.56 -5.31
C SER A 87 -12.72 -3.08 -5.41
N SER A 88 -11.49 -3.61 -5.42
CA SER A 88 -11.23 -5.05 -5.47
C SER A 88 -10.81 -5.58 -4.09
N PRO A 89 -11.32 -6.75 -3.67
CA PRO A 89 -10.99 -7.30 -2.36
C PRO A 89 -9.51 -7.70 -2.30
N VAL A 90 -8.83 -7.25 -1.25
CA VAL A 90 -7.42 -7.53 -1.02
C VAL A 90 -7.25 -8.28 0.30
N ARG A 91 -6.46 -9.37 0.26
CA ARG A 91 -6.09 -10.11 1.47
C ARG A 91 -4.97 -9.36 2.19
N TRP A 92 -5.19 -8.99 3.44
CA TRP A 92 -4.16 -8.39 4.28
C TRP A 92 -3.25 -9.47 4.86
N VAL A 93 -1.95 -9.33 4.63
CA VAL A 93 -0.90 -10.24 5.11
C VAL A 93 0.20 -9.38 5.76
N PRO A 94 0.11 -9.06 7.07
CA PRO A 94 1.01 -8.13 7.73
C PRO A 94 2.48 -8.60 7.72
N ASP A 95 2.69 -9.90 7.88
CA ASP A 95 4.04 -10.50 8.01
C ASP A 95 4.56 -11.06 6.68
N LEU A 96 4.06 -10.57 5.54
CA LEU A 96 4.39 -11.12 4.21
C LEU A 96 5.91 -11.17 3.97
N THR A 97 6.63 -10.12 4.36
CA THR A 97 8.10 -10.07 4.24
C THR A 97 8.77 -11.10 5.14
N LEU A 98 8.30 -11.26 6.39
CA LEU A 98 8.88 -12.23 7.33
C LEU A 98 8.63 -13.67 6.89
N GLN A 99 7.44 -13.96 6.34
CA GLN A 99 7.15 -15.26 5.72
C GLN A 99 8.09 -15.53 4.54
N GLY A 100 8.32 -14.52 3.69
CA GLY A 100 9.26 -14.63 2.58
C GLY A 100 10.70 -14.90 3.05
N LEU A 101 11.17 -14.21 4.08
CA LEU A 101 12.51 -14.42 4.65
C LEU A 101 12.68 -15.83 5.22
N ARG A 102 11.67 -16.33 5.95
CA ARG A 102 11.67 -17.71 6.46
C ARG A 102 11.78 -18.73 5.32
N LEU A 103 10.91 -18.63 4.30
CA LEU A 103 10.90 -19.54 3.15
C LEU A 103 12.21 -19.50 2.36
N ALA A 104 12.80 -18.30 2.20
CA ALA A 104 14.08 -18.13 1.54
C ALA A 104 15.20 -18.85 2.32
N GLN A 105 15.23 -18.69 3.64
CA GLN A 105 16.21 -19.37 4.50
C GLN A 105 16.07 -20.89 4.44
N GLU A 106 14.85 -21.41 4.48
CA GLU A 106 14.55 -22.85 4.35
C GLU A 106 15.06 -23.40 3.01
N THR A 107 14.82 -22.66 1.92
CA THR A 107 15.34 -23.01 0.58
C THR A 107 16.86 -23.07 0.55
N VAL A 108 17.53 -22.06 1.10
CA VAL A 108 19.01 -21.98 1.12
C VAL A 108 19.64 -23.11 1.95
N ARG A 109 19.00 -23.54 3.05
CA ARG A 109 19.48 -24.68 3.83
C ARG A 109 19.23 -26.02 3.13
N GLY A 110 18.11 -26.15 2.41
CA GLY A 110 17.79 -27.34 1.64
C GLY A 110 18.75 -27.60 0.47
N SER A 111 19.30 -26.55 -0.14
CA SER A 111 20.31 -26.64 -1.20
C SER A 111 21.74 -26.88 -0.69
N CYS A 112 21.99 -26.74 0.61
CA CYS A 112 23.30 -27.00 1.24
C CYS A 112 23.45 -28.46 1.74
N GLY A 113 22.47 -29.33 1.45
CA GLY A 113 22.46 -30.75 1.83
C GLY A 113 23.15 -31.71 0.85
N GLN A 114 23.77 -31.23 -0.25
CA GLN A 114 24.67 -32.09 -1.03
C GLN A 114 26.06 -32.07 -0.37
N PRO A 115 26.61 -33.23 0.05
CA PRO A 115 27.93 -33.26 0.65
C PRO A 115 28.95 -32.77 -0.37
N CYS A 116 29.61 -31.65 -0.08
CA CYS A 116 30.88 -31.32 -0.72
C CYS A 116 31.87 -32.38 -0.25
N GLY A 117 32.23 -33.29 -1.16
CA GLY A 117 33.21 -34.35 -0.93
C GLY A 117 34.60 -33.83 -0.60
#